data_AF-A0A7J3VE42-F1
#
_entry.id   AF-A0A7J3VE42-F1
#
_cell.length_a   1.000
_cell.length_b   1.000
_cell.length_c   1.000
_cell.angle_alpha   90.00
_cell.angle_beta   90.00
_cell.angle_gamma   90.00
#
_symmetry.space_group_name_H-M   'P 1'
#
loop_
_entity.id
_entity.type
_entity.pdbx_description
1 polymer ?
#
loop_
_entity_poly.entity_id
_entity_poly.type
_entity_poly.pdbx_seq_one_letter_code
_entity_poly.pdbx_strand_id
1 'polypeptide(L)'
;MSEIENVMRSLTFEFFGGGKHKIKPNEFLAKDNALFLDVRSKEEANTLSFELLQHKIPVLNIPINEVPDRLEEIPKDRFIGVFCSSSVRSSIVYIYLRSKGYDNVLILEGGYNSIAEEFKPGKLLKTIKSKKQ
;
A
#
# COMPACT_ATOMS: atom_id res chain seq x y z
N MET A 1 2.17 28.33 -0.91
CA MET A 1 1.56 27.42 0.08
C MET A 1 2.02 26.01 -0.25
N SER A 2 2.43 25.22 0.74
CA SER A 2 2.98 23.89 0.46
C SER A 2 1.87 22.89 0.10
N GLU A 3 2.13 21.98 -0.84
CA GLU A 3 1.17 20.95 -1.27
C GLU A 3 0.72 20.06 -0.09
N ILE A 4 1.60 19.86 0.89
CA ILE A 4 1.33 19.04 2.08
C ILE A 4 0.34 19.70 3.05
N GLU A 5 0.39 21.03 3.22
CA GLU A 5 -0.58 21.75 4.05
C GLU A 5 -2.02 21.58 3.51
N ASN A 6 -2.19 21.58 2.19
CA ASN A 6 -3.49 21.37 1.57
C ASN A 6 -4.03 19.96 1.85
N VAL A 7 -3.17 18.94 1.76
CA VAL A 7 -3.53 17.57 2.14
C VAL A 7 -3.95 17.54 3.61
N MET A 8 -3.15 18.11 4.52
CA MET A 8 -3.44 18.10 5.95
C MET A 8 -4.79 18.76 6.28
N ARG A 9 -5.14 19.86 5.61
CA ARG A 9 -6.45 20.52 5.79
C ARG A 9 -7.63 19.64 5.37
N SER A 10 -7.42 18.70 4.43
CA SER A 10 -8.46 17.75 4.00
C SER A 10 -8.64 16.55 4.94
N LEU A 11 -7.73 16.34 5.90
CA LEU A 11 -7.77 15.23 6.86
C LEU A 11 -8.71 15.56 8.03
N THR A 12 -10.00 15.76 7.72
CA THR A 12 -11.03 16.13 8.70
C THR A 12 -11.52 14.92 9.51
N PHE A 13 -12.39 15.19 10.50
CA PHE A 13 -13.08 14.14 11.25
C PHE A 13 -13.84 13.18 10.33
N GLU A 14 -14.56 13.68 9.32
CA GLU A 14 -15.31 12.88 8.35
C GLU A 14 -14.38 12.02 7.48
N PHE A 15 -13.21 12.55 7.13
CA PHE A 15 -12.21 11.82 6.37
C PHE A 15 -11.68 10.62 7.16
N PHE A 16 -11.30 10.82 8.43
CA PHE A 16 -10.81 9.75 9.29
C PHE A 16 -11.92 8.78 9.72
N GLY A 17 -13.10 9.29 10.09
CA GLY A 17 -14.27 8.50 10.47
C GLY A 17 -14.78 7.61 9.34
N GLY A 18 -14.61 8.03 8.09
CA GLY A 18 -14.90 7.22 6.91
C GLY A 18 -13.83 6.18 6.54
N GLY A 19 -12.69 6.12 7.25
CA GLY A 19 -11.63 5.15 6.96
C GLY A 19 -10.92 5.32 5.61
N LYS A 20 -11.10 6.46 4.94
CA LYS A 20 -10.66 6.72 3.55
C LYS A 20 -9.14 6.78 3.34
N HIS A 21 -8.34 6.55 4.38
CA HIS A 21 -6.87 6.59 4.36
C HIS A 21 -6.23 5.20 4.38
N LYS A 22 -7.01 4.14 4.60
CA LYS A 22 -6.51 2.80 4.83
C LYS A 22 -7.37 1.74 4.16
N ILE A 23 -6.78 0.57 3.96
CA ILE A 23 -7.43 -0.60 3.36
C ILE A 23 -6.93 -1.87 4.03
N LYS A 24 -7.83 -2.84 4.22
CA LYS A 24 -7.46 -4.17 4.70
C LYS A 24 -6.76 -4.97 3.60
N PRO A 25 -5.79 -5.84 3.94
CA PRO A 25 -5.10 -6.67 2.96
C PRO A 25 -6.04 -7.49 2.05
N ASN A 26 -7.10 -8.11 2.58
CA ASN A 26 -8.04 -8.88 1.76
C ASN A 26 -8.76 -8.04 0.70
N GLU A 27 -9.15 -6.81 1.05
CA GLU A 27 -9.82 -5.87 0.14
C GLU A 27 -8.85 -5.34 -0.91
N PHE A 28 -7.60 -5.05 -0.51
CA PHE A 28 -6.55 -4.62 -1.42
C PHE A 28 -6.17 -5.72 -2.43
N LEU A 29 -5.97 -6.95 -1.95
CA LEU A 29 -5.56 -8.09 -2.78
C LEU A 29 -6.63 -8.49 -3.82
N ALA A 30 -7.87 -8.04 -3.63
CA ALA A 30 -8.97 -8.20 -4.58
C ALA A 30 -9.06 -7.08 -5.63
N LYS A 31 -8.26 -6.01 -5.52
CA LYS A 31 -8.28 -4.91 -6.49
C LYS A 31 -7.62 -5.31 -7.80
N ASP A 32 -8.23 -4.87 -8.90
CA ASP A 32 -7.62 -4.86 -10.22
C ASP A 32 -6.67 -3.67 -10.35
N ASN A 33 -5.65 -3.81 -11.21
CA ASN A 33 -4.63 -2.78 -11.47
C ASN A 33 -3.98 -2.19 -10.19
N ALA A 34 -3.76 -3.04 -9.18
CA ALA A 34 -3.14 -2.64 -7.94
C ALA A 34 -1.60 -2.65 -8.01
N LEU A 35 -0.96 -1.90 -7.12
CA LEU A 35 0.47 -1.92 -6.83
C LEU A 35 0.68 -2.02 -5.33
N PHE A 36 1.46 -3.00 -4.89
CA PHE A 36 1.90 -3.09 -3.50
C PHE A 36 3.22 -2.32 -3.37
N LEU A 37 3.17 -1.15 -2.73
CA LEU A 37 4.34 -0.30 -2.50
C LEU A 37 4.91 -0.60 -1.10
N ASP A 38 6.01 -1.33 -1.05
CA ASP A 38 6.70 -1.65 0.19
C ASP A 38 7.74 -0.57 0.52
N VAL A 39 7.49 0.20 1.58
CA VAL A 39 8.36 1.32 1.97
C VAL A 39 9.32 0.99 3.11
N ARG A 40 9.46 -0.30 3.43
CA ARG A 40 10.47 -0.80 4.36
C ARG A 40 11.88 -0.64 3.80
N SER A 41 12.87 -0.72 4.68
CA SER A 41 14.27 -0.71 4.23
C SER A 41 14.57 -1.93 3.35
N LYS A 42 15.66 -1.87 2.57
CA LYS A 42 16.10 -2.99 1.74
C LYS A 42 16.40 -4.23 2.60
N GLU A 43 16.98 -4.05 3.79
CA GLU A 43 17.30 -5.12 4.72
C GLU A 43 16.03 -5.84 5.22
N GLU A 44 15.00 -5.10 5.60
CA GLU A 44 13.70 -5.68 5.98
C GLU A 44 13.03 -6.41 4.81
N ALA A 45 13.03 -5.81 3.63
CA ALA A 45 12.42 -6.38 2.43
C ALA A 45 13.17 -7.64 1.96
N ASN A 46 14.50 -7.67 2.07
CA ASN A 46 15.33 -8.84 1.75
C ASN A 46 15.19 -9.96 2.80
N THR A 47 14.94 -9.61 4.07
CA THR A 47 14.74 -10.61 5.14
C THR A 47 13.37 -11.29 5.01
N LEU A 48 12.35 -10.52 4.64
CA LEU A 48 11.00 -11.04 4.39
C LEU A 48 10.39 -10.34 3.18
N SER A 49 10.46 -11.00 2.04
CA SER A 49 9.97 -10.49 0.77
C SER A 49 8.52 -10.90 0.48
N PHE A 50 7.81 -10.06 -0.26
CA PHE A 50 6.49 -10.38 -0.79
C PHE A 50 6.56 -10.39 -2.32
N GLU A 51 6.01 -11.42 -2.96
CA GLU A 51 5.96 -11.51 -4.44
C GLU A 51 4.54 -11.52 -5.01
N LEU A 52 3.51 -11.71 -4.17
CA LEU A 52 2.08 -11.64 -4.51
C LEU A 52 1.66 -12.31 -5.84
N LEU A 53 2.40 -13.33 -6.31
CA LEU A 53 2.25 -13.91 -7.65
C LEU A 53 0.83 -14.43 -7.93
N GLN A 54 0.22 -15.13 -6.95
CA GLN A 54 -1.14 -15.66 -7.07
C GLN A 54 -2.21 -14.57 -7.07
N HIS A 55 -1.89 -13.38 -6.59
CA HIS A 55 -2.75 -12.20 -6.65
C HIS A 55 -2.55 -11.40 -7.93
N LYS A 56 -1.48 -11.66 -8.71
CA LYS A 56 -1.09 -10.91 -9.92
C LYS A 56 -0.92 -9.40 -9.64
N ILE A 57 -0.43 -9.06 -8.44
CA ILE A 57 -0.17 -7.69 -8.02
C ILE A 57 1.35 -7.51 -7.96
N PRO A 58 1.94 -6.57 -8.71
CA PRO A 58 3.37 -6.28 -8.59
C PRO A 58 3.69 -5.72 -7.21
N VAL A 59 4.86 -6.07 -6.71
CA VAL A 59 5.45 -5.55 -5.47
C VAL A 59 6.62 -4.65 -5.85
N LEU A 60 6.60 -3.41 -5.41
CA LEU A 60 7.65 -2.42 -5.62
C LEU A 60 8.21 -2.01 -4.26
N ASN A 61 9.49 -2.32 -4.00
CA ASN A 61 10.16 -1.85 -2.79
C ASN A 61 10.92 -0.54 -3.08
N ILE A 62 10.49 0.53 -2.41
CA ILE A 62 11.18 1.83 -2.37
C ILE A 62 11.26 2.24 -0.91
N PRO A 63 12.42 2.06 -0.24
CA PRO A 63 12.62 2.54 1.12
C PRO A 63 12.18 3.99 1.28
N ILE A 64 11.54 4.31 2.41
CA ILE A 64 10.97 5.65 2.65
C ILE A 64 11.93 6.81 2.33
N ASN A 65 13.22 6.67 2.63
CA ASN A 65 14.24 7.68 2.38
C ASN A 65 14.60 7.85 0.89
N GLU A 66 14.23 6.91 0.02
CA GLU A 66 14.45 6.97 -1.42
C GLU A 66 13.19 7.41 -2.18
N VAL A 67 12.01 7.44 -1.53
CA VAL A 67 10.73 7.78 -2.18
C VAL A 67 10.74 9.14 -2.89
N PRO A 68 11.32 10.22 -2.32
CA PRO A 68 11.36 11.51 -3.01
C PRO A 68 12.15 11.47 -4.33
N ASP A 69 13.23 10.69 -4.38
CA ASP A 69 14.14 10.61 -5.53
C ASP A 69 13.64 9.59 -6.58
N ARG A 70 12.79 8.64 -6.16
CA ARG A 70 12.27 7.54 -7.00
C ARG A 70 10.77 7.66 -7.26
N LEU A 71 10.21 8.87 -7.14
CA LEU A 71 8.77 9.12 -7.27
C LEU A 71 8.22 8.69 -8.65
N GLU A 72 9.02 8.86 -9.72
CA GLU A 72 8.63 8.50 -11.09
C GLU A 72 8.42 7.00 -11.30
N GLU A 73 9.00 6.15 -10.44
CA GLU A 73 8.78 4.70 -10.48
C GLU A 73 7.40 4.30 -9.93
N ILE A 74 6.72 5.19 -9.20
CA ILE A 74 5.41 4.94 -8.61
C ILE A 74 4.32 5.40 -9.60
N PRO A 75 3.61 4.50 -10.28
CA PRO A 75 2.60 4.85 -11.28
C PRO A 75 1.37 5.53 -10.65
N LYS A 76 0.92 6.65 -11.24
CA LYS A 76 -0.26 7.40 -10.78
C LYS A 76 -1.60 6.79 -11.21
N ASP A 77 -1.59 5.94 -12.24
CA ASP A 77 -2.78 5.32 -12.84
C ASP A 77 -3.19 4.00 -12.15
N ARG A 78 -2.50 3.60 -11.08
CA ARG A 78 -2.75 2.37 -10.34
C ARG A 78 -3.36 2.62 -8.96
N PHE A 79 -3.98 1.57 -8.42
CA PHE A 79 -4.40 1.56 -7.02
C PHE A 79 -3.23 1.15 -6.11
N ILE A 80 -2.69 2.09 -5.34
CA ILE A 80 -1.47 1.88 -4.55
C ILE A 80 -1.84 1.53 -3.10
N GLY A 81 -1.39 0.35 -2.66
CA GLY A 81 -1.38 -0.04 -1.26
C GLY A 81 0.00 0.18 -0.66
N VAL A 82 0.16 1.14 0.25
CA VAL A 82 1.45 1.45 0.88
C VAL A 82 1.62 0.60 2.13
N PHE A 83 2.66 -0.21 2.16
CA PHE A 83 2.96 -1.15 3.23
C PHE A 83 4.23 -0.76 4.00
N CYS A 84 4.16 -0.88 5.32
CA CYS A 84 5.34 -1.08 6.16
C CYS A 84 5.00 -1.98 7.36
N SER A 85 5.97 -2.28 8.22
CA SER A 85 5.79 -3.18 9.36
C SER A 85 4.82 -2.69 10.45
N SER A 86 4.77 -1.38 10.72
CA SER A 86 4.05 -0.78 11.86
C SER A 86 3.19 0.44 11.52
N SER A 87 2.83 0.62 10.25
CA SER A 87 2.05 1.75 9.71
C SER A 87 2.65 3.17 9.81
N VAL A 88 3.77 3.39 10.51
CA VAL A 88 4.38 4.74 10.64
C VAL A 88 4.90 5.25 9.29
N ARG A 89 5.78 4.48 8.64
CA ARG A 89 6.42 4.87 7.37
C ARG A 89 5.41 4.95 6.23
N SER A 90 4.47 4.00 6.18
CA SER A 90 3.40 4.04 5.18
C SER A 90 2.47 5.24 5.37
N SER A 91 2.22 5.70 6.60
CA SER A 91 1.46 6.94 6.83
C SER A 91 2.18 8.18 6.31
N ILE A 92 3.49 8.28 6.54
CA ILE A 92 4.32 9.39 6.04
C ILE A 92 4.32 9.40 4.50
N VAL A 93 4.59 8.23 3.89
CA VAL A 93 4.60 8.11 2.43
C VAL A 93 3.22 8.33 1.83
N TYR A 94 2.14 7.88 2.47
CA TYR A 94 0.78 8.16 2.05
C TYR A 94 0.54 9.68 1.93
N ILE A 95 0.87 10.47 2.97
CA ILE A 95 0.71 11.93 2.93
C ILE A 95 1.59 12.55 1.85
N TYR A 96 2.83 12.09 1.73
CA TYR A 96 3.75 12.55 0.68
C TYR A 96 3.17 12.32 -0.72
N LEU A 97 2.73 11.10 -1.04
CA LEU A 97 2.13 10.77 -2.33
C LEU A 97 0.84 11.55 -2.58
N ARG A 98 -0.04 11.71 -1.58
CA ARG A 98 -1.23 12.57 -1.70
C ARG A 98 -0.83 14.00 -2.07
N SER A 99 0.24 14.55 -1.47
CA SER A 99 0.72 15.90 -1.79
C SER A 99 1.27 16.01 -3.21
N LYS A 100 1.73 14.89 -3.79
CA LYS A 100 2.19 14.77 -5.18
C LYS A 100 1.08 14.42 -6.18
N GLY A 101 -0.18 14.49 -5.76
CA GLY A 101 -1.36 14.27 -6.62
C GLY A 101 -1.61 12.80 -6.95
N TYR A 102 -1.26 11.89 -6.06
CA TYR A 102 -1.72 10.50 -6.14
C TYR A 102 -3.08 10.39 -5.47
N ASP A 103 -4.15 10.16 -6.23
CA ASP A 103 -5.50 10.10 -5.66
C ASP A 103 -5.88 8.69 -5.17
N ASN A 104 -5.33 7.65 -5.81
CA ASN A 104 -5.65 6.25 -5.55
C ASN A 104 -4.60 5.56 -4.66
N VAL A 105 -4.25 6.18 -3.53
CA VAL A 105 -3.28 5.64 -2.58
C VAL A 105 -3.93 5.40 -1.22
N LEU A 106 -3.72 4.23 -0.62
CA LEU A 106 -4.20 3.88 0.73
C LEU A 106 -3.12 3.15 1.52
N ILE A 107 -3.18 3.29 2.85
CA ILE A 107 -2.28 2.57 3.77
C ILE A 107 -2.80 1.14 3.95
N LEU A 108 -1.93 0.15 3.75
CA LEU A 108 -2.21 -1.23 4.13
C LEU A 108 -2.15 -1.37 5.65
N GLU A 109 -3.29 -1.65 6.28
CA GLU A 109 -3.36 -1.74 7.74
C GLU A 109 -2.93 -3.12 8.28
N GLY A 110 -2.47 -3.13 9.54
CA GLY A 110 -2.21 -4.36 10.29
C GLY A 110 -0.84 -5.01 10.11
N GLY A 111 0.05 -4.43 9.29
CA GLY A 111 1.46 -4.84 9.18
C GLY A 111 1.64 -6.30 8.79
N TYR A 112 2.72 -6.94 9.30
CA TYR A 112 3.07 -8.32 8.96
C TYR A 112 1.95 -9.32 9.26
N ASN A 113 1.30 -9.20 10.41
CA ASN A 113 0.29 -10.16 10.82
C ASN A 113 -0.91 -10.15 9.87
N SER A 114 -1.39 -8.96 9.49
CA SER A 114 -2.58 -8.87 8.65
C SER A 114 -2.31 -9.32 7.21
N ILE A 115 -1.12 -9.06 6.66
CA ILE A 115 -0.79 -9.52 5.30
C ILE A 115 -0.51 -11.03 5.29
N ALA A 116 0.20 -11.56 6.29
CA ALA A 116 0.48 -12.99 6.40
C ALA A 116 -0.80 -13.83 6.57
N GLU A 117 -1.82 -13.29 7.25
CA GLU A 117 -3.13 -13.94 7.38
C GLU A 117 -3.76 -14.24 6.01
N GLU A 118 -3.58 -13.38 5.01
CA GLU A 118 -4.11 -13.56 3.65
C GLU A 118 -3.39 -14.66 2.86
N PHE A 119 -2.20 -15.07 3.30
CA PHE A 119 -1.40 -16.08 2.61
C PHE A 119 -1.62 -17.50 3.15
N LYS A 120 -2.47 -17.66 4.17
CA LYS A 120 -2.84 -18.99 4.66
C LYS A 120 -3.49 -19.83 3.56
N PRO A 121 -3.27 -21.17 3.55
CA PRO A 121 -3.70 -22.04 2.45
C PRO A 121 -5.17 -21.88 2.06
N GLY A 122 -6.09 -21.76 3.02
CA GLY A 122 -7.51 -21.63 2.74
C GLY A 122 -7.88 -20.35 1.98
N LYS A 123 -7.28 -19.21 2.34
CA LYS A 123 -7.52 -17.93 1.67
C LYS A 123 -6.83 -17.90 0.31
N LEU A 124 -5.58 -18.35 0.24
CA LEU A 124 -4.81 -18.38 -1.00
C LEU A 124 -5.45 -19.30 -2.05
N LEU A 125 -5.93 -20.49 -1.64
CA LEU A 125 -6.63 -21.41 -2.54
C LEU A 125 -7.91 -20.78 -3.12
N LYS A 126 -8.65 -20.01 -2.31
CA LYS A 126 -9.85 -19.30 -2.77
C LYS A 126 -9.50 -18.26 -3.84
N THR A 127 -8.44 -17.47 -3.63
CA THR A 127 -7.94 -16.50 -4.62
C THR A 127 -7.55 -17.18 -5.93
N ILE A 128 -6.78 -18.27 -5.85
CA ILE A 128 -6.32 -19.02 -7.05
C ILE A 128 -7.50 -19.55 -7.86
N LYS A 129 -8.52 -20.11 -7.19
CA LYS A 129 -9.73 -20.60 -7.87
C LYS A 129 -10.53 -19.48 -8.52
N SER A 130 -10.67 -18.34 -7.83
CA SER A 130 -11.43 -17.19 -8.33
C SER A 130 -10.81 -16.54 -9.57
N LYS A 131 -9.48 -16.62 -9.76
CA LYS A 131 -8.77 -16.04 -10.92
C LYS A 131 -8.56 -17.01 -12.09
N LYS A 132 -9.03 -18.26 -11.99
CA LYS A 132 -9.01 -19.26 -13.06
C LYS A 132 -10.32 -19.34 -13.85
N GLN A 133 -11.41 -18.79 -13.31
CA GLN A 133 -12.63 -18.48 -14.06
C GLN A 133 -12.47 -17.12 -14.74
#